data_AF-L0GVM3-F1
#
_entry.id   AF-L0GVM3-F1
#
_cell.length_a   1.000
_cell.length_b   1.000
_cell.length_c   1.000
_cell.angle_alpha   90.00
_cell.angle_beta   90.00
_cell.angle_gamma   90.00
#
_symmetry.space_group_name_H-M   'P 1'
#
loop_
_entity.id
_entity.type
_entity.pdbx_description
1 polymer ?
#
loop_
_entity_poly.entity_id
_entity_poly.type
_entity_poly.pdbx_seq_one_letter_code
_entity_poly.pdbx_strand_id
1 'polypeptide(L)'
;MEPKDKSSDRGYEGFTNTACPFLPCHRNVRHTFNCLFCYCPLIAYVCPGPYRLFTDKHGLVRKDCTACTLPHEGYHASWQFIQTWLERPIPWDGRPADPRAANAERLAQHTPPDRN
;
A
#
# COMPACT_ATOMS: atom_id res chain seq x y z
N MET A 1 12.74 10.01 -5.05
CA MET A 1 13.82 9.32 -5.78
C MET A 1 13.62 9.64 -7.24
N GLU A 2 14.38 10.59 -7.77
CA GLU A 2 14.40 10.89 -9.19
C GLU A 2 15.86 11.11 -9.60
N PRO A 3 16.28 10.68 -10.81
CA PRO A 3 15.42 10.14 -11.87
C PRO A 3 15.45 8.60 -11.98
N LYS A 4 14.29 7.94 -11.86
CA LYS A 4 14.17 6.46 -11.94
C LYS A 4 14.33 5.92 -13.37
N ASP A 5 14.07 6.77 -14.35
CA ASP A 5 14.22 6.56 -15.80
C ASP A 5 15.69 6.43 -16.27
N LYS A 6 16.66 6.78 -15.42
CA LYS A 6 18.09 6.69 -15.73
C LYS A 6 18.72 5.32 -15.44
N SER A 7 17.98 4.40 -14.82
CA SER A 7 18.47 3.06 -14.49
C SER A 7 17.71 2.00 -15.30
N SER A 8 18.44 1.09 -15.94
CA SER A 8 17.86 -0.13 -16.52
C SER A 8 17.54 -1.19 -15.46
N ASP A 9 18.09 -1.05 -14.25
CA ASP A 9 17.81 -1.91 -13.11
C ASP A 9 16.56 -1.45 -12.36
N ARG A 10 15.60 -2.37 -12.20
CA ARG A 10 14.32 -2.18 -11.51
C ARG A 10 14.29 -2.81 -10.11
N GLY A 11 15.44 -3.16 -9.53
CA GLY A 11 15.55 -3.69 -8.17
C GLY A 11 14.98 -2.76 -7.09
N TYR A 12 14.84 -1.46 -7.37
CA TYR A 12 14.15 -0.50 -6.51
C TYR A 12 12.64 -0.78 -6.36
N GLU A 13 12.04 -1.56 -7.26
CA GLU A 13 10.61 -1.89 -7.22
C GLU A 13 10.29 -3.03 -6.25
N GLY A 14 11.29 -3.83 -5.88
CA GLY A 14 11.09 -4.88 -4.89
C GLY A 14 12.17 -5.96 -4.88
N PHE A 15 12.09 -6.77 -3.84
CA PHE A 15 12.93 -7.95 -3.64
C PHE A 15 12.16 -8.98 -2.80
N THR A 16 12.60 -10.24 -2.80
CA THR A 16 12.15 -11.27 -1.87
C THR A 16 13.33 -11.69 -1.01
N ASN A 17 13.23 -11.47 0.30
CA ASN A 17 14.17 -12.07 1.25
C ASN A 17 13.78 -13.53 1.51
N THR A 18 14.38 -14.47 0.78
CA THR A 18 14.12 -15.91 0.92
C THR A 18 14.59 -16.50 2.25
N ALA A 19 15.44 -15.81 3.00
CA ALA A 19 15.87 -16.21 4.34
C ALA A 19 14.90 -15.76 5.45
N CYS A 20 13.82 -15.04 5.12
CA CYS A 20 12.85 -14.60 6.11
C CYS A 20 12.07 -15.79 6.71
N PRO A 21 12.07 -15.99 8.04
CA PRO A 21 11.38 -17.13 8.67
C PRO A 21 9.85 -17.02 8.61
N PHE A 22 9.33 -15.84 8.25
CA PHE A 22 7.91 -15.60 8.08
C PHE A 22 7.41 -15.83 6.65
N LEU A 23 8.30 -16.16 5.69
CA LEU A 23 7.91 -16.39 4.30
C LEU A 23 7.21 -17.76 4.15
N PRO A 24 6.03 -17.84 3.49
CA PRO A 24 5.22 -16.74 2.95
C PRO A 24 4.44 -16.00 4.06
N CYS A 25 4.61 -14.66 4.13
CA CYS A 25 3.99 -13.87 5.20
C CYS A 25 2.45 -13.79 5.06
N HIS A 26 1.92 -13.99 3.85
CA HIS A 26 0.49 -14.04 3.55
C HIS A 26 0.16 -15.27 2.69
N ARG A 27 -0.92 -15.97 3.03
CA ARG A 27 -1.27 -17.27 2.40
C ARG A 27 -1.79 -17.19 0.98
N ASN A 28 -2.21 -16.01 0.51
CA ASN A 28 -2.94 -15.82 -0.76
C ASN A 28 -2.15 -15.02 -1.81
N VAL A 29 -0.83 -14.94 -1.68
CA VAL A 29 0.01 -14.25 -2.66
C VAL A 29 0.30 -15.19 -3.83
N ARG A 30 -0.15 -14.80 -5.04
CA ARG A 30 -0.06 -15.63 -6.26
C ARG A 30 1.28 -15.50 -7.02
N HIS A 31 2.08 -14.49 -6.71
CA HIS A 31 3.30 -14.13 -7.43
C HIS A 31 4.49 -13.92 -6.48
N THR A 32 5.53 -13.23 -6.96
CA THR A 32 6.72 -12.89 -6.19
C THR A 32 6.39 -12.00 -5.00
N PHE A 33 6.83 -12.40 -3.81
CA PHE A 33 6.58 -11.66 -2.57
C PHE A 33 7.47 -10.41 -2.51
N ASN A 34 6.87 -9.21 -2.51
CA ASN A 34 7.64 -7.98 -2.40
C ASN A 34 7.90 -7.61 -0.93
N CYS A 35 9.10 -7.93 -0.42
CA CYS A 35 9.51 -7.63 0.95
C CYS A 35 9.71 -6.14 1.22
N LEU A 36 9.83 -5.30 0.20
CA LEU A 36 9.92 -3.84 0.35
C LEU A 36 8.72 -3.27 1.14
N PHE A 37 7.57 -3.95 1.05
CA PHE A 37 6.33 -3.56 1.70
C PHE A 37 5.86 -4.56 2.76
N CYS A 38 6.79 -5.32 3.37
CA CYS A 38 6.49 -6.15 4.55
C CYS A 38 5.77 -5.35 5.66
N TYR A 39 6.10 -4.06 5.78
CA TYR A 39 5.29 -3.09 6.49
C TYR A 39 4.53 -2.25 5.47
N CYS A 40 3.21 -2.10 5.66
CA CYS A 40 2.38 -1.36 4.73
C CYS A 40 2.75 0.14 4.76
N PRO A 41 3.25 0.72 3.66
CA PRO A 41 3.59 2.14 3.62
C PRO A 41 2.34 3.05 3.63
N LEU A 42 1.15 2.46 3.43
CA LEU A 42 -0.14 3.16 3.44
C LEU A 42 -0.89 3.06 4.78
N ILE A 43 -0.25 2.52 5.83
CA ILE A 43 -0.91 2.24 7.11
C ILE A 43 -1.51 3.49 7.80
N ALA A 44 -0.91 4.66 7.58
CA ALA A 44 -1.36 5.94 8.13
C ALA A 44 -2.27 6.72 7.18
N TYR A 45 -2.54 6.20 5.97
CA TYR A 45 -3.26 6.90 4.92
C TYR A 45 -4.54 6.16 4.53
N VAL A 46 -5.52 6.85 3.99
CA VAL A 46 -6.67 6.23 3.33
C VAL A 46 -6.14 5.32 2.22
N CYS A 47 -6.62 4.07 2.20
CA CYS A 47 -6.18 3.08 1.22
C CYS A 47 -7.32 2.08 0.94
N PRO A 48 -7.30 1.39 -0.20
CA PRO A 48 -8.37 0.50 -0.64
C PRO A 48 -8.15 -0.94 -0.12
N GLY A 49 -7.15 -1.15 0.74
CA GLY A 49 -6.79 -2.47 1.23
C GLY A 49 -7.87 -3.09 2.13
N PRO A 50 -7.98 -4.43 2.18
CA PRO A 50 -8.95 -5.13 3.02
C PRO A 50 -8.47 -5.23 4.48
N TYR A 51 -8.01 -4.11 5.05
CA TYR A 51 -7.52 -4.09 6.44
C TYR A 51 -8.69 -4.18 7.42
N ARG A 52 -8.41 -4.73 8.61
CA ARG A 52 -9.33 -4.69 9.76
C ARG A 52 -8.91 -3.58 10.71
N LEU A 53 -9.82 -3.13 11.56
CA LEU A 53 -9.47 -2.21 12.64
C LEU A 53 -9.31 -2.97 13.95
N PHE A 54 -8.32 -2.56 14.73
CA PHE A 54 -8.15 -3.01 16.11
C PHE A 54 -7.72 -1.84 16.98
N THR A 55 -7.98 -1.94 18.28
CA THR A 55 -7.44 -1.01 19.27
C THR A 55 -6.20 -1.65 19.89
N ASP A 56 -5.07 -0.97 19.84
CA ASP A 56 -3.84 -1.50 20.44
C ASP A 56 -3.81 -1.28 21.96
N LYS A 57 -2.75 -1.80 22.62
CA LYS A 57 -2.57 -1.74 24.08
C LYS A 57 -2.55 -0.33 24.70
N HIS A 58 -2.38 0.71 23.88
CA HIS A 58 -2.38 2.12 24.28
C HIS A 58 -3.71 2.83 23.96
N GLY A 59 -4.73 2.11 23.49
CA GLY A 59 -6.04 2.70 23.19
C GLY A 59 -6.15 3.39 21.83
N LEU A 60 -5.14 3.28 20.97
CA LEU A 60 -5.16 3.87 19.62
C LEU A 60 -5.75 2.88 18.61
N VAL A 61 -6.64 3.37 17.75
CA VAL A 61 -7.20 2.59 16.65
C VAL A 61 -6.16 2.46 15.53
N ARG A 62 -5.88 1.22 15.11
CA ARG A 62 -4.88 0.89 14.10
C ARG A 62 -5.45 -0.03 13.02
N LYS A 63 -4.78 -0.05 11.88
CA LYS A 63 -5.08 -0.98 10.78
C LYS A 63 -4.31 -2.28 10.96
N ASP A 64 -5.03 -3.39 10.95
CA ASP A 64 -4.47 -4.73 10.77
C ASP A 64 -4.50 -5.08 9.28
N CYS A 65 -3.33 -5.02 8.65
CA CYS A 65 -3.12 -5.33 7.24
C CYS A 65 -2.70 -6.79 7.00
N THR A 66 -2.76 -7.68 8.01
CA THR A 66 -2.28 -9.08 7.92
C THR A 66 -2.97 -9.91 6.83
N ALA A 67 -4.15 -9.49 6.38
CA ALA A 67 -4.87 -10.15 5.28
C ALA A 67 -4.72 -9.44 3.91
N CYS A 68 -3.97 -8.35 3.83
CA CYS A 68 -3.83 -7.54 2.62
C CYS A 68 -2.77 -8.12 1.67
N THR A 69 -3.14 -8.43 0.43
CA THR A 69 -2.21 -8.91 -0.61
C THR A 69 -1.82 -7.84 -1.62
N LEU A 70 -2.48 -6.67 -1.62
CA LEU A 70 -2.25 -5.60 -2.61
C LEU A 70 -0.77 -5.20 -2.79
N PRO A 71 0.05 -5.05 -1.73
CA PRO A 71 1.45 -4.67 -1.90
C PRO A 71 2.37 -5.87 -2.24
N HIS A 72 1.82 -7.05 -2.52
CA HIS A 72 2.57 -8.29 -2.71
C HIS A 72 2.23 -9.03 -4.01
N GLU A 73 1.65 -8.35 -5.02
CA GLU A 73 1.33 -8.95 -6.32
C GLU A 73 2.46 -8.76 -7.34
N GLY A 74 3.69 -9.17 -6.99
CA GLY A 74 4.89 -8.96 -7.81
C GLY A 74 5.51 -7.57 -7.65
N TYR A 75 6.77 -7.40 -8.05
CA TYR A 75 7.54 -6.17 -7.73
C TYR A 75 6.97 -4.92 -8.40
N HIS A 76 6.85 -4.94 -9.73
CA HIS A 76 6.42 -3.77 -10.48
C HIS A 76 5.00 -3.33 -10.12
N ALA A 77 4.03 -4.25 -10.12
CA ALA A 77 2.63 -3.91 -9.84
C ALA A 77 2.47 -3.37 -8.41
N SER A 78 3.13 -4.01 -7.43
CA SER A 78 3.11 -3.54 -6.04
C SER A 78 3.75 -2.15 -5.90
N TRP A 79 4.91 -1.94 -6.54
CA TRP A 79 5.59 -0.65 -6.53
C TRP A 79 4.71 0.44 -7.13
N GLN A 80 4.16 0.22 -8.32
CA GLN A 80 3.28 1.18 -8.98
C GLN A 80 2.06 1.50 -8.12
N PHE A 81 1.39 0.47 -7.58
CA PHE A 81 0.26 0.65 -6.67
C PHE A 81 0.62 1.55 -5.47
N ILE A 82 1.73 1.27 -4.78
CA ILE A 82 2.16 2.08 -3.64
C ILE A 82 2.49 3.52 -4.06
N GLN A 83 3.24 3.73 -5.15
CA GLN A 83 3.58 5.07 -5.63
C GLN A 83 2.33 5.87 -5.99
N THR A 84 1.35 5.25 -6.65
CA THR A 84 0.06 5.86 -7.02
C THR A 84 -0.76 6.35 -5.81
N TRP A 85 -0.66 5.68 -4.66
CA TRP A 85 -1.33 6.10 -3.42
C TRP A 85 -0.50 7.09 -2.59
N LEU A 86 0.83 7.06 -2.72
CA LEU A 86 1.73 8.01 -2.05
C LEU A 86 1.90 9.34 -2.80
N GLU A 87 1.51 9.44 -4.06
CA GLU A 87 1.60 10.68 -4.84
C GLU A 87 0.72 11.80 -4.24
N ARG A 88 -0.45 11.44 -3.73
CA ARG A 88 -1.40 12.35 -3.04
C ARG A 88 -2.02 11.63 -1.84
N PRO A 89 -1.26 11.46 -0.74
CA PRO A 89 -1.71 10.64 0.38
C PRO A 89 -2.70 11.42 1.25
N ILE A 90 -3.83 10.79 1.58
CA ILE A 90 -4.82 11.35 2.50
C ILE A 90 -4.58 10.73 3.87
N PRO A 91 -4.27 11.49 4.93
CA PRO A 91 -4.18 10.94 6.27
C PRO A 91 -5.47 10.21 6.67
N TRP A 92 -5.34 9.01 7.22
CA TRP A 92 -6.47 8.27 7.74
C TRP A 92 -6.87 8.80 9.13
N ASP A 93 -8.16 9.02 9.34
CA ASP A 93 -8.71 9.67 10.53
C ASP A 93 -9.15 8.70 11.64
N GLY A 94 -8.90 7.40 11.48
CA GLY A 94 -9.25 6.37 12.45
C GLY A 94 -10.63 5.71 12.22
N ARG A 95 -11.44 6.19 11.27
CA ARG A 95 -12.77 5.60 11.00
C ARG A 95 -12.68 4.40 10.05
N PRO A 96 -13.63 3.44 10.09
CA PRO A 96 -13.70 2.39 9.09
C PRO A 96 -13.84 3.02 7.70
N ALA A 97 -12.86 2.80 6.81
CA ALA A 97 -13.03 3.19 5.41
C ALA A 97 -13.64 2.02 4.64
N ASP A 98 -14.77 2.26 3.98
CA ASP A 98 -15.22 1.38 2.90
C ASP A 98 -14.15 1.45 1.78
N PRO A 99 -13.57 0.34 1.32
CA PRO A 99 -12.65 0.33 0.18
C PRO A 99 -13.20 1.06 -1.06
N ARG A 100 -14.52 1.07 -1.27
CA ARG A 100 -15.17 1.84 -2.34
C ARG A 100 -15.12 3.34 -2.06
N ALA A 101 -15.32 3.76 -0.82
CA ALA A 101 -15.18 5.15 -0.40
C ALA A 101 -13.74 5.64 -0.53
N ALA A 102 -12.74 4.82 -0.19
CA ALA A 102 -11.32 5.16 -0.37
C ALA A 102 -10.98 5.46 -1.85
N ASN A 103 -11.50 4.65 -2.77
CA ASN A 103 -11.33 4.91 -4.21
C ASN A 103 -12.07 6.18 -4.67
N ALA A 104 -13.29 6.42 -4.17
CA ALA A 104 -14.04 7.63 -4.47
C ALA A 104 -13.34 8.90 -3.95
N GLU A 105 -12.80 8.87 -2.73
CA GLU A 105 -12.01 9.96 -2.14
C GLU A 105 -10.75 10.26 -2.97
N ARG A 106 -10.05 9.21 -3.43
CA ARG A 106 -8.90 9.38 -4.34
C ARG A 106 -9.32 10.01 -5.67
N LEU A 107 -10.43 9.54 -6.27
CA LEU A 107 -10.94 10.06 -7.55
C LEU A 107 -11.40 11.51 -7.45
N ALA A 108 -12.08 11.88 -6.37
CA ALA A 108 -12.51 13.26 -6.12
C ALA A 108 -11.34 14.26 -6.10
N GLN A 109 -10.14 13.81 -5.73
CA GLN A 109 -8.91 14.62 -5.75
C GLN A 109 -8.21 14.69 -7.12
N HIS A 110 -8.62 13.85 -8.08
CA HIS A 110 -8.08 13.82 -9.44
C HIS A 110 -8.96 14.61 -10.42
N THR A 111 -10.10 15.16 -9.99
CA THR A 111 -10.83 16.17 -10.77
C THR A 111 -9.91 17.39 -10.91
N PRO A 112 -9.47 17.76 -12.12
CA PRO A 112 -8.70 18.97 -12.30
C PRO A 112 -9.54 20.17 -11.81
N PRO A 113 -8.93 21.20 -11.17
CA PRO A 113 -9.65 22.45 -10.97
C PRO A 113 -10.16 22.90 -12.34
N ASP A 114 -11.44 23.30 -12.42
CA ASP A 114 -12.02 23.82 -13.65
C ASP A 114 -11.04 24.84 -14.25
N ARG A 115 -10.59 24.57 -15.48
CA ARG A 115 -9.78 25.50 -16.23
C ARG A 115 -10.71 26.66 -16.63
N ASN A 116 -10.73 27.69 -15.80
CA ASN A 116 -11.32 28.99 -16.13
C ASN A 116 -10.42 29.72 -17.12
#